data_AF-A0A235IY51-F1
#
_entry.id   AF-A0A235IY51-F1
#
_cell.length_a   1.000
_cell.length_b   1.000
_cell.length_c   1.000
_cell.angle_alpha   90.00
_cell.angle_beta   90.00
_cell.angle_gamma   90.00
#
_symmetry.space_group_name_H-M   'P 1'
#
loop_
_entity.id
_entity.type
_entity.pdbx_description
1 polymer ?
#
loop_
_entity_poly.entity_id
_entity_poly.type
_entity_poly.pdbx_seq_one_letter_code
_entity_poly.pdbx_strand_id
1 'polypeptide(L)' 'MTNDNEPTYPNFRDLMNKTDAEMQRLGWTVDQGREHLVRYYGVRSRSLLTEQELDDFLLYLQLSD' A
#
# COMPACT_ATOMS: atom_id res chain seq x y z
N MET A 1 23.12 8.98 17.81
CA MET A 1 22.59 10.24 17.24
C MET A 1 21.76 9.87 16.04
N THR A 2 20.52 9.43 16.28
CA THR A 2 19.47 9.35 15.27
C THR A 2 18.51 10.48 15.64
N ASN A 3 18.25 11.40 14.72
CA ASN A 3 17.34 12.50 14.99
C ASN A 3 15.93 11.93 15.17
N ASP A 4 15.36 12.06 16.37
CA ASP A 4 14.01 11.62 16.74
C ASP A 4 12.88 12.44 16.06
N ASN A 5 13.13 13.03 14.89
CA ASN A 5 12.21 13.89 14.15
C ASN A 5 12.35 13.77 12.63
N GLU A 6 12.94 12.69 12.11
CA GLU A 6 12.71 12.38 10.70
C GLU A 6 11.29 11.82 10.59
N PRO A 7 10.38 12.38 9.75
CA PRO A 7 9.20 11.63 9.39
C PRO A 7 9.72 10.34 8.76
N THR A 8 9.65 9.23 9.50
CA THR A 8 10.08 7.94 9.02
C THR A 8 9.15 7.59 7.89
N TYR A 9 9.53 7.98 6.67
CA TYR A 9 8.93 7.45 5.45
C TYR A 9 8.91 5.95 5.62
N PRO A 10 7.74 5.31 5.54
CA PRO A 10 7.67 3.87 5.77
C PRO A 10 8.56 3.20 4.72
N ASN A 11 9.46 2.31 5.15
CA ASN A 11 10.25 1.56 4.17
C ASN A 11 9.30 0.74 3.27
N PHE A 12 9.65 0.51 2.01
CA PHE A 12 8.78 -0.20 1.06
C PHE A 12 8.22 -1.53 1.60
N ARG A 13 8.99 -2.25 2.42
CA ARG A 13 8.57 -3.52 3.02
C ARG A 13 7.49 -3.33 4.08
N ASP A 14 7.55 -2.26 4.86
CA ASP A 14 6.53 -1.89 5.84
C ASP A 14 5.24 -1.47 5.13
N LEU A 15 5.33 -0.72 4.02
CA LEU A 15 4.16 -0.39 3.20
C LEU A 15 3.48 -1.65 2.66
N MET A 16 4.25 -2.63 2.17
CA MET A 16 3.72 -3.91 1.70
C MET A 16 2.99 -4.66 2.83
N ASN A 17 3.60 -4.75 4.01
CA ASN A 17 2.99 -5.42 5.17
C ASN A 17 1.70 -4.72 5.65
N LYS A 18 1.69 -3.38 5.70
CA LYS A 18 0.49 -2.61 6.04
C LYS A 18 -0.61 -2.79 5.00
N THR A 19 -0.26 -2.78 3.72
CA THR A 19 -1.20 -3.02 2.62
C THR A 19 -1.83 -4.41 2.74
N ASP A 20 -1.05 -5.45 3.08
CA ASP A 20 -1.59 -6.79 3.34
C ASP A 20 -2.60 -6.79 4.50
N ALA A 21 -2.25 -6.11 5.60
CA ALA A 21 -3.11 -6.04 6.78
C ALA A 21 -4.45 -5.33 6.47
N GLU A 22 -4.42 -4.23 5.73
CA GLU A 22 -5.64 -3.49 5.36
C GLU A 22 -6.49 -4.26 4.35
N MET A 23 -5.88 -4.90 3.34
CA MET A 23 -6.62 -5.79 2.44
C MET A 23 -7.30 -6.91 3.21
N GLN A 24 -6.62 -7.51 4.20
CA GLN A 24 -7.21 -8.53 5.06
C GLN A 24 -8.35 -7.97 5.93
N ARG A 25 -8.18 -6.79 6.54
CA ARG A 25 -9.20 -6.12 7.36
C ARG A 25 -10.50 -5.91 6.58
N LEU A 26 -10.37 -5.49 5.33
CA LEU A 26 -11.50 -5.23 4.42
C LEU A 26 -12.07 -6.50 3.77
N GLY A 27 -11.43 -7.66 3.96
CA GLY A 27 -11.78 -8.88 3.23
C GLY A 27 -11.53 -8.78 1.73
N TRP A 28 -10.66 -7.88 1.28
CA TRP A 28 -10.29 -7.77 -0.12
C TRP A 28 -9.53 -9.00 -0.59
N THR A 29 -10.02 -9.58 -1.67
CA THR A 29 -9.32 -10.64 -2.40
C THR A 29 -8.12 -10.06 -3.16
N VAL A 30 -7.16 -10.93 -3.48
CA VAL A 30 -6.00 -10.58 -4.33
C VAL A 30 -6.46 -10.05 -5.69
N ASP A 31 -7.58 -10.55 -6.23
CA ASP A 31 -8.11 -10.11 -7.52
C ASP A 31 -8.70 -8.70 -7.45
N GLN A 32 -9.41 -8.35 -6.37
CA GLN A 32 -9.87 -6.97 -6.14
C GLN A 32 -8.70 -5.99 -6.01
N GLY A 33 -7.67 -6.37 -5.24
CA GLY A 33 -6.44 -5.58 -5.15
C GLY A 33 -5.80 -5.40 -6.53
N ARG A 34 -5.62 -6.49 -7.29
CA ARG A 34 -5.08 -6.44 -8.65
C ARG A 34 -5.91 -5.55 -9.58
N GLU A 35 -7.24 -5.64 -9.54
CA GLU A 35 -8.11 -4.81 -10.37
C GLU A 35 -7.90 -3.33 -10.06
N HIS A 36 -7.83 -2.97 -8.77
CA HIS A 36 -7.50 -1.61 -8.34
C HIS A 36 -6.14 -1.18 -8.89
N LEU A 37 -5.12 -2.04 -8.76
CA LEU A 37 -3.78 -1.71 -9.24
C LEU A 37 -3.72 -1.48 -10.76
N VAL A 38 -4.43 -2.31 -11.53
CA VAL A 38 -4.51 -2.17 -12.99
C VAL A 38 -5.27 -0.89 -13.34
N ARG A 39 -6.35 -0.57 -12.63
CA ARG A 39 -7.20 0.59 -12.92
C ARG A 39 -6.50 1.92 -12.62
N TYR A 40 -5.79 2.03 -11.50
CA TYR A 40 -5.25 3.31 -11.03
C TYR A 40 -3.75 3.51 -11.33
N TYR A 41 -2.98 2.42 -11.47
CA TYR A 41 -1.53 2.48 -11.69
C TYR A 41 -1.07 1.73 -12.96
N GLY A 42 -1.95 0.99 -13.62
CA GLY A 42 -1.62 0.24 -14.84
C GLY A 42 -0.76 -1.01 -14.61
N VAL A 43 -0.51 -1.41 -13.36
CA VAL A 43 0.32 -2.58 -13.01
C VAL A 43 -0.49 -3.72 -12.42
N ARG A 44 0.02 -4.95 -12.55
CA ARG A 44 -0.66 -6.17 -12.07
C ARG A 44 -0.21 -6.64 -10.68
N SER A 45 0.80 -6.00 -10.11
CA SER A 45 1.38 -6.36 -8.82
C SER A 45 1.83 -5.11 -8.09
N ARG A 46 1.57 -5.06 -6.79
CA ARG A 46 2.03 -3.97 -5.91
C ARG A 46 3.55 -3.88 -5.81
N SER A 47 4.26 -4.98 -6.07
CA SER A 47 5.73 -5.00 -6.12
C SER A 47 6.31 -4.17 -7.28
N LEU A 48 5.47 -3.75 -8.23
CA LEU A 48 5.83 -2.88 -9.35
C LEU A 48 5.51 -1.41 -9.08
N LEU A 49 4.85 -1.11 -7.96
CA LEU A 49 4.57 0.26 -7.55
C LEU A 49 5.85 0.92 -7.01
N THR A 50 5.93 2.22 -7.20
CA THR A 50 6.83 3.08 -6.42
C THR A 50 6.38 3.13 -4.96
N GLU A 51 7.26 3.59 -4.06
CA GLU A 51 6.90 3.80 -2.64
C GLU A 51 5.69 4.74 -2.50
N GLN A 52 5.64 5.82 -3.30
CA GLN A 52 4.55 6.78 -3.27
C GLN A 52 3.22 6.17 -3.74
N GLU A 53 3.21 5.43 -4.84
CA GLU A 53 1.99 4.78 -5.33
C GLU A 53 1.48 3.70 -4.36
N LEU A 54 2.41 3.00 -3.68
CA LEU A 54 2.05 2.02 -2.66
C LEU A 54 1.51 2.69 -1.40
N ASP A 55 2.03 3.85 -1.00
CA ASP A 55 1.49 4.66 0.10
C ASP A 55 0.10 5.20 -0.23
N ASP A 56 -0.11 5.70 -1.46
CA ASP A 56 -1.44 6.12 -1.94
C ASP A 56 -2.45 4.97 -1.93
N PHE A 57 -2.03 3.77 -2.35
CA PHE A 57 -2.88 2.58 -2.31
C PHE A 57 -3.21 2.18 -0.87
N LEU A 58 -2.23 2.22 0.03
CA LEU A 58 -2.45 1.96 1.45
C LEU A 58 -3.44 2.97 2.05
N LEU A 59 -3.28 4.25 1.77
CA LEU A 59 -4.18 5.31 2.24
C LEU A 59 -5.62 5.08 1.76
N TYR A 60 -5.79 4.69 0.49
CA TYR A 60 -7.10 4.33 -0.06
C TYR A 60 -7.75 3.18 0.73
N LEU A 61 -7.00 2.12 1.06
CA LEU A 61 -7.52 1.00 1.84
C LEU A 61 -7.86 1.42 3.28
N GLN A 62 -7.06 2.28 3.91
CA GLN A 62 -7.32 2.78 5.26
C GLN A 62 -8.58 3.64 5.35
N LEU A 63 -8.90 4.38 4.28
CA LEU A 63 -10.09 5.23 4.20
C LEU A 63 -11.34 4.48 3.72
N SER A 64 -11.20 3.20 3.38
CA SER A 64 -12.32 2.33 3.01
C SER A 64 -12.89 1.67 4.27
N ASP A 65 -14.22 1.71 4.45
CA ASP A 65 -14.97 1.10 5.56
C ASP A 65 -15.38 -0.36 5.27
#